data_AF-A0A351Y430-F1
#
_entry.id   AF-A0A351Y430-F1
#
_cell.length_a   1.000
_cell.length_b   1.000
_cell.length_c   1.000
_cell.angle_alpha   90.00
_cell.angle_beta   90.00
_cell.angle_gamma   90.00
#
_symmetry.space_group_name_H-M   'P 1'
#
loop_
_entity.id
_entity.type
_entity.pdbx_description
1 polymer ?
#
loop_
_entity_poly.entity_id
_entity_poly.type
_entity_poly.pdbx_seq_one_letter_code
_entity_poly.pdbx_strand_id
1 'polypeptide(L)'
;MKPGYPISAHRYFRGISFLMFCFLFFWYSKQFNTFYVQEPFIQTAQSGDLKVLFANIHKDNIQYEAIKKTISDADPDIILFVEFADHHYAQLKEFLQTRYPYINNTTRSKKFVGNVVFSKYPITNKADDFPQ
;
A
#
# COMPACT_ATOMS: atom_id res chain seq x y z
N MET A 1 -12.83 66.12 -17.20
CA MET A 1 -11.84 65.04 -17.40
C MET A 1 -11.88 64.12 -16.19
N LYS A 2 -12.30 62.85 -16.34
CA LYS A 2 -12.25 61.87 -15.25
C LYS A 2 -10.84 61.24 -15.23
N PRO A 3 -10.14 61.17 -14.09
CA PRO A 3 -8.85 60.51 -14.02
C PRO A 3 -9.04 58.99 -14.22
N GLY A 4 -8.22 58.40 -15.10
CA GLY A 4 -8.21 56.96 -15.34
C GLY A 4 -7.70 56.22 -14.11
N TYR A 5 -8.44 55.22 -13.66
CA TYR A 5 -7.99 54.33 -12.58
C TYR A 5 -6.78 53.52 -13.06
N PRO A 6 -5.66 53.45 -12.31
CA PRO A 6 -4.57 52.57 -12.66
C PRO A 6 -5.04 51.12 -12.53
N ILE A 7 -4.92 50.35 -13.62
CA ILE A 7 -5.19 48.92 -13.62
C ILE A 7 -4.22 48.29 -12.60
N SER A 8 -4.77 47.76 -11.50
CA SER A 8 -3.96 47.30 -10.37
C SER A 8 -3.05 46.14 -10.78
N ALA A 9 -1.74 46.31 -10.59
CA ALA A 9 -0.70 45.33 -10.91
C ALA A 9 -0.93 43.94 -10.27
N HIS A 10 -1.77 43.87 -9.23
CA HIS A 10 -2.19 42.64 -8.57
C HIS A 10 -3.00 41.66 -9.46
N ARG A 11 -3.73 42.14 -10.49
CA ARG A 11 -4.45 41.22 -11.41
C ARG A 11 -3.49 40.46 -12.32
N TYR A 12 -2.43 41.10 -12.79
CA TYR A 12 -1.42 40.46 -13.64
C TYR A 12 -0.55 39.47 -12.85
N PHE A 13 -0.19 39.82 -11.61
CA PHE A 13 0.60 38.94 -10.74
C PHE A 13 -0.10 37.60 -10.46
N ARG A 14 -1.42 37.63 -10.19
CA ARG A 14 -2.22 36.40 -9.98
C ARG A 14 -2.30 35.51 -11.22
N GLY A 15 -2.41 36.11 -12.41
CA GLY A 15 -2.42 35.36 -13.67
C GLY A 15 -1.09 34.67 -13.94
N ILE A 16 0.03 35.35 -13.66
CA ILE A 16 1.37 34.79 -13.85
C ILE A 16 1.62 33.63 -12.87
N SER A 17 1.24 33.77 -11.59
CA SER A 17 1.38 32.68 -10.62
C SER A 17 0.56 31.44 -11.01
N PHE A 18 -0.66 31.62 -11.54
CA PHE A 18 -1.48 30.51 -12.01
C PHE A 18 -0.86 29.80 -13.21
N LEU A 19 -0.33 30.56 -14.18
CA LEU A 19 0.36 29.99 -15.34
C LEU A 19 1.64 29.23 -14.94
N MET A 20 2.42 29.77 -14.00
CA MET A 20 3.58 29.08 -13.43
C MET A 20 3.19 27.78 -12.73
N PHE A 21 2.12 27.80 -11.93
CA PHE A 21 1.60 26.58 -11.29
C PHE A 21 1.16 25.55 -12.31
N CYS A 22 0.40 25.93 -13.33
CA CYS A 22 -0.03 25.03 -14.40
C CYS A 22 1.17 24.44 -15.16
N PHE A 23 2.18 25.25 -15.47
CA PHE A 23 3.39 24.78 -16.14
C PHE A 23 4.16 23.76 -15.28
N LEU A 24 4.40 24.07 -14.01
CA LEU A 24 5.06 23.16 -13.08
C LEU A 24 4.24 21.88 -12.89
N PHE A 25 2.93 21.99 -12.70
CA PHE A 25 2.04 20.85 -12.56
C PHE A 25 2.10 19.95 -13.79
N PHE A 26 2.05 20.51 -15.01
CA PHE A 26 2.10 19.71 -16.24
C PHE A 26 3.46 19.04 -16.43
N TRP A 27 4.56 19.74 -16.10
CA TRP A 27 5.91 19.21 -16.19
C TRP A 27 6.14 18.04 -15.20
N TYR A 28 5.71 18.20 -13.94
CA TYR A 28 5.88 17.18 -12.91
C TYR A 28 4.84 16.05 -13.01
N SER A 29 3.63 16.30 -13.50
CA SER A 29 2.60 15.27 -13.68
C SER A 29 3.04 14.14 -14.63
N LYS A 30 3.90 14.43 -15.61
CA LYS A 30 4.48 13.40 -16.48
C LYS A 30 5.30 12.36 -15.71
N GLN A 31 5.99 12.75 -14.64
CA GLN A 31 6.73 11.82 -13.79
C GLN A 31 5.80 10.96 -12.92
N PHE A 32 4.63 11.51 -12.52
CA PHE A 32 3.64 10.74 -11.77
C PHE A 32 2.98 9.63 -12.62
N ASN A 33 2.76 9.85 -13.91
CA ASN A 33 2.17 8.82 -14.77
C ASN A 33 3.07 7.58 -14.88
N THR A 34 4.39 7.74 -14.91
CA THR A 34 5.33 6.63 -14.98
C THR A 34 5.31 5.73 -13.74
N PHE A 35 4.86 6.25 -12.59
CA PHE A 35 4.72 5.45 -11.36
C PHE A 35 3.51 4.49 -11.42
N TYR A 36 2.44 4.89 -12.10
CA TYR A 36 1.21 4.08 -12.23
C TYR A 36 1.22 3.16 -13.46
N VAL A 37 2.08 3.43 -14.44
CA VAL A 37 2.34 2.51 -15.54
C VAL A 37 3.40 1.51 -15.06
N GLN A 38 2.95 0.48 -14.35
CA GLN A 38 3.78 -0.71 -14.13
C GLN A 38 4.04 -1.34 -15.50
N GLU A 39 5.31 -1.29 -15.95
CA GLU A 39 5.79 -2.17 -17.02
C GLU A 39 5.34 -3.60 -16.70
N PRO A 40 4.67 -4.31 -17.64
CA PRO A 40 4.23 -5.66 -17.37
C PRO A 40 5.47 -6.52 -17.15
N PHE A 41 5.71 -6.88 -15.89
CA PHE A 41 6.73 -7.83 -15.55
C PHE A 41 6.32 -9.17 -16.14
N ILE A 42 6.85 -9.52 -17.33
CA ILE A 42 6.68 -10.85 -17.90
C ILE A 42 7.58 -11.79 -17.11
N GLN A 43 7.12 -12.17 -15.91
CA GLN A 43 7.51 -13.42 -15.30
C GLN A 43 6.91 -14.51 -16.17
N THR A 44 7.75 -15.43 -16.64
CA THR A 44 7.33 -16.74 -17.11
C THR A 44 6.53 -17.40 -15.98
N ALA A 45 5.21 -17.21 -16.00
CA ALA A 45 4.30 -17.75 -15.02
C ALA A 45 4.45 -19.28 -15.03
N GLN A 46 5.02 -19.84 -13.96
CA GLN A 46 4.74 -21.23 -13.64
C GLN A 46 3.22 -21.33 -13.49
N SER A 47 2.60 -22.22 -14.27
CA SER A 47 1.15 -22.35 -14.37
C SER A 47 0.56 -22.95 -13.09
N GLY A 48 0.44 -22.12 -12.05
CA GLY A 48 -0.30 -22.41 -10.83
C GLY A 48 -1.15 -21.20 -10.47
N ASP A 49 -2.43 -21.44 -10.25
CA ASP A 49 -3.33 -20.40 -9.73
C ASP A 49 -2.95 -20.10 -8.29
N LEU A 50 -2.46 -18.89 -8.03
CA LEU A 50 -2.12 -18.42 -6.69
C LEU A 50 -3.35 -17.82 -6.02
N LYS A 51 -3.77 -18.37 -4.88
CA LYS A 51 -4.88 -17.81 -4.10
C LYS A 51 -4.36 -16.79 -3.10
N VAL A 52 -4.86 -15.55 -3.20
CA VAL A 52 -4.47 -14.46 -2.30
C VAL A 52 -5.67 -14.00 -1.50
N LEU A 53 -5.54 -14.00 -0.17
CA LEU A 53 -6.50 -13.38 0.75
C LEU A 53 -5.98 -12.01 1.17
N PHE A 54 -6.73 -10.95 0.83
CA PHE A 54 -6.51 -9.60 1.35
C PHE A 54 -7.62 -9.25 2.33
N ALA A 55 -7.27 -8.80 3.53
CA ALA A 55 -8.24 -8.32 4.51
C ALA A 55 -7.69 -7.20 5.39
N ASN A 56 -8.43 -6.10 5.53
CA ASN A 56 -8.28 -5.22 6.67
C ASN A 56 -9.04 -5.85 7.84
N ILE A 57 -8.33 -6.26 8.89
CA ILE A 57 -8.93 -6.96 10.03
C ILE A 57 -9.30 -6.05 11.19
N HIS A 58 -9.00 -4.74 11.09
CA HIS A 58 -9.15 -3.71 12.11
C HIS A 58 -8.34 -4.01 13.39
N LYS A 59 -7.51 -3.05 13.83
CA LYS A 59 -6.55 -3.27 14.91
C LYS A 59 -7.14 -3.67 16.27
N ASP A 60 -8.43 -3.42 16.52
CA ASP A 60 -9.09 -3.73 17.80
C ASP A 60 -10.03 -4.95 17.69
N ASN A 61 -10.00 -5.68 16.58
CA ASN A 61 -10.88 -6.81 16.35
C ASN A 61 -10.46 -8.07 17.13
N ILE A 62 -11.35 -8.56 17.99
CA ILE A 62 -11.09 -9.75 18.81
C ILE A 62 -11.78 -11.02 18.30
N GLN A 63 -12.39 -10.98 17.11
CA GLN A 63 -13.11 -12.12 16.52
C GLN A 63 -12.15 -13.13 15.87
N TYR A 64 -11.22 -13.67 16.65
CA TYR A 64 -10.14 -14.55 16.15
C TYR A 64 -10.66 -15.80 15.44
N GLU A 65 -11.74 -16.40 15.94
CA GLU A 65 -12.33 -17.59 15.31
C GLU A 65 -12.98 -17.27 13.96
N ALA A 66 -13.58 -16.08 13.81
CA ALA A 66 -14.09 -15.63 12.52
C ALA A 66 -12.95 -15.42 11.52
N ILE A 67 -11.83 -14.85 11.96
CA ILE A 67 -10.61 -14.71 11.14
C ILE A 67 -10.09 -16.09 10.70
N LYS A 68 -9.94 -17.05 11.64
CA LYS A 68 -9.51 -18.42 11.33
C LYS A 68 -10.44 -19.12 10.36
N LYS A 69 -11.76 -18.94 10.54
CA LYS A 69 -12.78 -19.52 9.65
C LYS A 69 -12.64 -18.95 8.24
N THR A 70 -12.56 -17.63 8.09
CA THR A 70 -12.36 -16.98 6.79
C THR A 70 -11.09 -17.49 6.09
N ILE A 71 -9.98 -17.60 6.82
CA ILE A 71 -8.73 -18.15 6.26
C ILE A 71 -8.90 -19.61 5.84
N SER A 72 -9.60 -20.42 6.65
CA SER A 72 -9.79 -21.85 6.36
C SER A 72 -10.72 -22.09 5.18
N ASP A 73 -11.79 -21.32 5.07
CA ASP A 73 -12.77 -21.41 3.99
C ASP A 73 -12.18 -20.93 2.65
N ALA A 74 -11.38 -19.86 2.68
CA ALA A 74 -10.72 -19.34 1.49
C ALA A 74 -9.55 -20.21 1.02
N ASP A 75 -8.92 -20.94 1.94
CA ASP A 75 -7.68 -21.71 1.76
C ASP A 75 -6.63 -20.99 0.88
N PRO A 76 -6.21 -19.76 1.26
CA PRO A 76 -5.30 -18.99 0.45
C PRO A 76 -3.88 -19.55 0.52
N ASP A 77 -3.05 -19.19 -0.45
CA ASP A 77 -1.61 -19.47 -0.41
C ASP A 77 -0.82 -18.32 0.20
N ILE A 78 -1.35 -17.10 0.05
CA ILE A 78 -0.80 -15.87 0.61
C ILE A 78 -1.91 -15.08 1.31
N ILE A 79 -1.60 -14.54 2.48
CA ILE A 79 -2.48 -13.66 3.24
C ILE A 79 -1.80 -12.29 3.39
N LEU A 80 -2.52 -11.24 3.05
CA LEU A 80 -2.20 -9.85 3.38
C LEU A 80 -3.19 -9.34 4.42
N PHE A 81 -2.70 -9.02 5.61
CA PHE A 81 -3.48 -8.29 6.59
C PHE A 81 -3.08 -6.84 6.66
N VAL A 82 -4.10 -5.99 6.75
CA VAL A 82 -4.00 -4.55 7.04
C VAL A 82 -4.59 -4.31 8.43
N GLU A 83 -4.01 -3.36 9.16
CA GLU A 83 -4.29 -3.09 10.58
C GLU A 83 -4.14 -4.32 11.48
N PHE A 84 -3.17 -5.18 11.16
CA PHE A 84 -2.75 -6.24 12.07
C PHE A 84 -2.15 -5.62 13.33
N ALA A 85 -2.27 -6.30 14.47
CA ALA A 85 -1.86 -5.81 15.79
C ALA A 85 -1.21 -6.94 16.60
N ASP A 86 -0.45 -6.61 17.65
CA ASP A 86 0.29 -7.59 18.46
C ASP A 86 -0.62 -8.68 19.07
N HIS A 87 -1.83 -8.33 19.50
CA HIS A 87 -2.77 -9.31 20.07
C HIS A 87 -3.32 -10.27 19.00
N HIS A 88 -3.47 -9.84 17.74
CA HIS A 88 -3.80 -10.73 16.62
C HIS A 88 -2.71 -11.78 16.46
N TYR A 89 -1.44 -11.37 16.49
CA TYR A 89 -0.33 -12.31 16.42
C TYR A 89 -0.39 -13.29 17.59
N ALA A 90 -0.47 -12.79 18.82
CA ALA A 90 -0.47 -13.64 20.02
C ALA A 90 -1.56 -14.73 19.98
N GLN A 91 -2.76 -14.40 19.48
CA GLN A 91 -3.92 -15.30 19.46
C GLN A 91 -3.98 -16.20 18.22
N LEU A 92 -3.40 -15.77 17.09
CA LEU A 92 -3.44 -16.49 15.82
C LEU A 92 -2.12 -17.19 15.48
N LYS A 93 -1.05 -16.96 16.26
CA LYS A 93 0.32 -17.40 15.94
C LYS A 93 0.40 -18.88 15.59
N GLU A 94 -0.13 -19.76 16.41
CA GLU A 94 -0.07 -21.20 16.17
C GLU A 94 -0.74 -21.57 14.85
N PHE A 95 -1.98 -21.11 14.64
CA PHE A 95 -2.73 -21.34 13.41
C PHE A 95 -2.01 -20.81 12.16
N LEU A 96 -1.47 -19.59 12.24
CA LEU A 96 -0.79 -18.94 11.12
C LEU A 96 0.57 -19.58 10.83
N GLN A 97 1.40 -19.85 11.84
CA GLN A 97 2.74 -20.41 11.63
C GLN A 97 2.72 -21.86 11.14
N THR A 98 1.73 -22.65 11.54
CA THR A 98 1.57 -24.03 11.06
C THR A 98 1.21 -24.08 9.57
N ARG A 99 0.42 -23.11 9.08
CA ARG A 99 -0.08 -23.09 7.70
C ARG A 99 0.75 -22.21 6.76
N TYR A 100 1.37 -21.17 7.29
CA TYR A 100 2.07 -20.11 6.55
C TYR A 100 3.41 -19.80 7.23
N PRO A 101 4.42 -20.66 7.05
CA PRO A 101 5.69 -20.56 7.79
C PRO A 101 6.53 -19.35 7.40
N TYR A 102 6.24 -18.71 6.26
CA TYR A 102 6.97 -17.54 5.78
C TYR A 102 6.20 -16.26 6.08
N ILE A 103 6.81 -15.38 6.86
CA ILE A 103 6.20 -14.13 7.34
C ILE A 103 7.07 -12.96 6.90
N ASN A 104 6.44 -11.90 6.41
CA ASN A 104 7.10 -10.63 6.16
C ASN A 104 6.28 -9.49 6.76
N ASN A 105 6.93 -8.62 7.54
CA ASN A 105 6.33 -7.42 8.10
C ASN A 105 7.11 -6.21 7.59
N THR A 106 6.42 -5.11 7.32
CA THR A 106 7.12 -3.86 7.00
C THR A 106 7.70 -3.28 8.28
N THR A 107 9.04 -3.14 8.39
CA THR A 107 9.76 -2.71 9.61
C THR A 107 9.55 -1.25 10.04
N ARG A 108 8.64 -0.49 9.40
CA ARG A 108 8.32 0.88 9.87
C ARG A 108 7.84 0.92 11.32
N SER A 109 7.36 -0.20 11.87
CA SER A 109 7.18 -0.34 13.31
C SER A 109 7.79 -1.66 13.80
N LYS A 110 8.60 -1.60 14.87
CA LYS A 110 9.17 -2.78 15.56
C LYS A 110 8.11 -3.62 16.30
N LYS A 111 6.82 -3.36 16.05
CA LYS A 111 5.63 -4.00 16.64
C LYS A 111 4.78 -4.53 15.48
N PHE A 112 3.99 -5.57 15.67
CA PHE A 112 3.09 -6.09 14.63
C PHE A 112 1.88 -5.18 14.44
N VAL A 113 2.09 -3.87 14.33
CA VAL A 113 1.06 -2.86 14.09
C VAL A 113 1.20 -2.39 12.65
N GLY A 114 0.26 -2.79 11.78
CA GLY A 114 0.23 -2.37 10.38
C GLY A 114 0.00 -3.52 9.40
N ASN A 115 0.84 -3.57 8.36
CA ASN A 115 0.70 -4.54 7.27
C ASN A 115 1.59 -5.76 7.50
N VAL A 116 1.03 -6.96 7.34
CA VAL A 116 1.77 -8.21 7.46
C VAL A 116 1.37 -9.18 6.35
N VAL A 117 2.36 -9.92 5.88
CA VAL A 117 2.22 -10.96 4.87
C VAL A 117 2.52 -12.31 5.50
N PHE A 118 1.63 -13.28 5.29
CA PHE A 118 1.85 -14.69 5.60
C PHE A 118 1.79 -15.49 4.30
N SER A 119 2.70 -16.44 4.12
CA SER A 119 2.84 -17.21 2.88
C SER A 119 3.15 -18.68 3.14
N LYS A 120 2.57 -19.56 2.32
CA LYS A 120 2.97 -20.98 2.21
C LYS A 120 4.35 -21.14 1.54
N TYR A 121 4.78 -20.15 0.77
CA TYR A 121 6.01 -20.17 -0.04
C TYR A 121 7.09 -19.19 0.48
N PRO A 122 8.40 -19.49 0.29
CA PRO A 122 9.49 -18.62 0.69
C PRO A 122 9.38 -17.20 0.12
N ILE A 123 9.65 -16.20 0.97
CA ILE A 123 9.71 -14.79 0.57
C ILE A 123 11.20 -14.40 0.46
N THR A 124 11.70 -14.25 -0.76
CA THR A 124 13.13 -14.00 -1.05
C THR A 124 13.48 -12.53 -1.29
N ASN A 125 12.50 -11.68 -1.56
CA ASN A 125 12.67 -10.24 -1.81
C ASN A 125 11.78 -9.44 -0.86
N LYS A 126 12.33 -9.02 0.28
CA LYS A 126 11.59 -8.35 1.35
C LYS A 126 11.56 -6.85 1.08
N ALA A 127 10.52 -6.18 1.58
CA ALA A 127 10.37 -4.73 1.44
C ALA A 127 11.57 -3.93 2.01
N ASP A 128 12.29 -4.51 2.96
CA ASP A 128 13.48 -3.91 3.59
C ASP A 128 14.75 -4.05 2.74
N ASP A 129 14.72 -4.88 1.69
CA ASP A 129 15.85 -5.09 0.79
C ASP A 129 15.99 -3.96 -0.24
N PHE A 130 15.01 -3.04 -0.31
CA PHE A 130 15.02 -1.89 -1.20
C PHE A 130 15.46 -0.60 -0.48
N PRO A 131 16.27 0.26 -1.11
CA PRO A 131 16.61 1.56 -0.56
C PRO A 131 15.34 2.41 -0.34
N GLN A 132 15.15 2.94 0.88
CA GLN A 132 14.03 3.82 1.24
C GLN A 132 14.31 5.29 0.97
#